data_AF-A0A521HF22-F1
#
_entry.id   AF-A0A521HF22-F1
#
_cell.length_a   1.000
_cell.length_b   1.000
_cell.length_c   1.000
_cell.angle_alpha   90.00
_cell.angle_beta   90.00
_cell.angle_gamma   90.00
#
_symmetry.space_group_name_H-M   'P 1'
#
loop_
_entity.id
_entity.type
_entity.pdbx_description
1 polymer ?
#
loop_
_entity_poly.entity_id
_entity_poly.type
_entity_poly.pdbx_seq_one_letter_code
_entity_poly.pdbx_strand_id
1 'polypeptide(L)'
;MNDFAGIELFDKLSDKFFWRLLIDICSMLIIVRLIYFRIYRKKDYLFTFFLFNIIIFIITYLLNKVDMSMGAAFGLFAVFSMLRYRTEGISTKDMTYLFIVIAMGLISAVSKGTYFELIIINLILIICTYMLDGNWLVRNEMVKSILYENIEMIRPENYSALMEDLRTRTGLDIHKVSVDKIDFLKDVASVKVYYYEDTTLRGASVKVEGDQPGENWSDGGNNA
;
A
#
# COMPACT_ATOMS: atom_id res chain seq x y z
N MET A 1 32.71 19.85 -26.49
CA MET A 1 32.63 18.46 -27.00
C MET A 1 31.78 17.57 -26.07
N ASN A 2 30.63 18.05 -25.56
CA ASN A 2 29.74 17.26 -24.67
C ASN A 2 28.28 17.16 -25.17
N ASP A 3 27.97 17.70 -26.35
CA ASP A 3 26.60 17.71 -26.87
C ASP A 3 26.25 16.43 -27.66
N PHE A 4 27.26 15.70 -28.14
CA PHE A 4 27.07 14.50 -28.96
C PHE A 4 26.74 13.23 -28.14
N ALA A 5 27.21 13.14 -26.88
CA ALA A 5 26.97 11.95 -26.05
C ALA A 5 25.51 11.87 -25.54
N GLY A 6 24.87 13.01 -25.29
CA GLY A 6 23.45 13.08 -24.89
C GLY A 6 22.50 12.72 -26.02
N ILE A 7 22.83 13.17 -27.25
CA ILE A 7 22.05 12.89 -28.46
C ILE A 7 22.22 11.43 -28.90
N GLU A 8 23.43 10.84 -28.82
CA GLU A 8 23.62 9.40 -29.08
C GLU A 8 22.90 8.51 -28.05
N LEU A 9 22.76 8.93 -26.79
CA LEU A 9 21.99 8.19 -25.78
C LEU A 9 20.49 8.17 -26.11
N PHE A 10 19.97 9.30 -26.59
CA PHE A 10 18.58 9.46 -27.03
C PHE A 10 18.28 8.77 -28.37
N ASP A 11 19.19 8.86 -29.35
CA ASP A 11 19.07 8.10 -30.62
C ASP A 11 19.16 6.58 -30.40
N LYS A 12 19.81 6.17 -29.31
CA LYS A 12 19.91 4.76 -28.89
C LYS A 12 18.77 4.36 -27.94
N LEU A 13 17.82 5.24 -27.59
CA LEU A 13 16.51 4.86 -27.05
C LEU A 13 15.71 4.22 -28.20
N SER A 14 16.08 2.97 -28.48
CA SER A 14 15.51 2.14 -29.53
C SER A 14 13.99 2.01 -29.37
N ASP A 15 13.25 1.74 -30.46
CA ASP A 15 11.85 1.30 -30.44
C ASP A 15 11.58 0.23 -29.36
N LYS A 16 12.59 -0.61 -29.07
CA LYS A 16 12.55 -1.61 -28.00
C LYS A 16 12.29 -1.01 -26.61
N PHE A 17 12.83 0.17 -26.30
CA PHE A 17 12.59 0.88 -25.04
C PHE A 17 11.11 1.23 -24.89
N PHE A 18 10.54 1.89 -25.91
CA PHE A 18 9.14 2.31 -25.90
C PHE A 18 8.19 1.11 -25.84
N TRP A 19 8.47 0.03 -26.58
CA TRP A 19 7.67 -1.19 -26.49
C TRP A 19 7.74 -1.86 -25.12
N ARG A 20 8.91 -1.90 -24.49
CA ARG A 20 9.07 -2.46 -23.12
C ARG A 20 8.39 -1.60 -22.08
N LEU A 21 8.52 -0.29 -22.17
CA LEU A 21 7.85 0.67 -21.28
C LEU A 21 6.33 0.54 -21.43
N LEU A 22 5.83 0.40 -22.66
CA LEU A 22 4.40 0.20 -22.92
C LEU A 22 3.90 -1.11 -22.28
N ILE A 23 4.64 -2.21 -22.41
CA ILE A 23 4.28 -3.50 -21.79
C ILE A 23 4.28 -3.39 -20.26
N ASP A 24 5.29 -2.72 -19.68
CA ASP A 24 5.40 -2.51 -18.23
C ASP A 24 4.23 -1.67 -17.69
N ILE A 25 3.96 -0.52 -18.32
CA ILE A 25 2.82 0.35 -17.95
C ILE A 25 1.49 -0.38 -18.13
N CYS A 26 1.30 -1.14 -19.21
CA CYS A 26 0.09 -1.94 -19.41
C CYS A 26 -0.08 -3.01 -18.33
N SER A 27 0.98 -3.73 -17.99
CA SER A 27 0.97 -4.77 -16.95
C SER A 27 0.67 -4.16 -15.57
N MET A 28 1.31 -3.03 -15.27
CA MET A 28 1.08 -2.25 -14.06
C MET A 28 -0.37 -1.75 -13.99
N LEU A 29 -0.91 -1.20 -15.07
CA LEU A 29 -2.31 -0.77 -15.17
C LEU A 29 -3.28 -1.91 -14.93
N ILE A 30 -3.00 -3.10 -15.47
CA ILE A 30 -3.81 -4.30 -15.25
C ILE A 30 -3.83 -4.64 -13.75
N ILE A 31 -2.68 -4.74 -13.09
CA ILE A 31 -2.61 -5.03 -11.65
C ILE A 31 -3.38 -3.98 -10.84
N VAL A 32 -3.10 -2.70 -11.10
CA VAL A 32 -3.70 -1.62 -10.33
C VAL A 32 -5.21 -1.54 -10.56
N ARG A 33 -5.68 -1.68 -11.80
CA ARG A 33 -7.10 -1.50 -12.12
C ARG A 33 -7.93 -2.73 -11.79
N LEU A 34 -7.45 -3.94 -12.04
CA LEU A 34 -8.20 -5.18 -11.79
C LEU A 34 -8.10 -5.66 -10.36
N ILE A 35 -6.92 -5.54 -9.74
CA ILE A 35 -6.67 -6.11 -8.41
C ILE A 35 -6.81 -5.00 -7.36
N TYR A 36 -5.97 -3.97 -7.44
CA TYR A 36 -5.91 -2.94 -6.39
C TYR A 36 -7.20 -2.14 -6.27
N PHE A 37 -7.74 -1.63 -7.39
CA PHE A 37 -8.95 -0.80 -7.38
C PHE A 37 -10.23 -1.57 -7.03
N ARG A 38 -10.27 -2.89 -7.31
CA ARG A 38 -11.38 -3.77 -6.94
C ARG A 38 -11.45 -3.98 -5.43
N ILE A 39 -10.29 -4.05 -4.78
CA ILE A 39 -10.14 -4.47 -3.38
C ILE A 39 -10.11 -3.29 -2.42
N TYR A 40 -9.30 -2.25 -2.70
CA TYR A 40 -9.02 -1.21 -1.71
C TYR A 40 -9.76 0.11 -1.95
N ARG A 41 -10.16 0.43 -3.18
CA ARG A 41 -10.88 1.68 -3.57
C ARG A 41 -10.24 3.01 -3.10
N LYS A 42 -9.09 2.99 -2.42
CA LYS A 42 -8.34 4.17 -1.98
C LYS A 42 -7.39 4.62 -3.09
N LYS A 43 -7.39 5.91 -3.40
CA LYS A 43 -6.62 6.48 -4.52
C LYS A 43 -5.19 6.89 -4.13
N ASP A 44 -4.90 6.92 -2.83
CA ASP A 44 -3.74 7.61 -2.27
C ASP A 44 -2.41 6.96 -2.69
N TYR A 45 -2.39 5.65 -2.96
CA TYR A 45 -1.17 4.92 -3.36
C TYR A 45 -1.01 4.72 -4.87
N LEU A 46 -2.03 5.07 -5.67
CA LEU A 46 -1.98 4.91 -7.14
C LEU A 46 -0.83 5.71 -7.74
N PHE A 47 -0.68 6.95 -7.27
CA PHE A 47 0.40 7.84 -7.70
C PHE A 47 1.77 7.26 -7.34
N THR A 48 1.91 6.77 -6.11
CA THR A 48 3.15 6.15 -5.62
C THR A 48 3.53 4.93 -6.46
N PHE A 49 2.61 4.01 -6.73
CA PHE A 49 2.91 2.83 -7.54
C PHE A 49 3.33 3.17 -8.97
N PHE A 50 2.65 4.13 -9.61
CA PHE A 50 3.03 4.61 -10.94
C PHE A 50 4.43 5.20 -10.97
N LEU A 51 4.71 6.10 -10.02
CA LEU A 51 5.97 6.82 -10.00
C LEU A 51 7.14 5.88 -9.70
N PHE A 52 6.98 4.94 -8.75
CA PHE A 52 8.01 3.95 -8.44
C PHE A 52 8.28 2.99 -9.59
N ASN A 53 7.23 2.49 -10.26
CA ASN A 53 7.37 1.60 -11.43
C ASN A 53 8.21 2.26 -12.53
N ILE A 54 7.83 3.47 -12.91
CA ILE A 54 8.50 4.23 -13.97
C ILE A 54 9.95 4.57 -13.58
N ILE A 55 10.18 5.05 -12.36
CA ILE A 55 11.53 5.39 -11.87
C ILE A 55 12.44 4.16 -11.94
N ILE A 56 11.96 3.01 -11.49
CA ILE A 56 12.75 1.79 -11.43
C ILE A 56 12.99 1.22 -12.82
N PHE A 57 11.98 1.19 -13.69
CA PHE A 57 12.17 0.82 -15.09
C PHE A 57 13.26 1.66 -15.76
N ILE A 58 13.22 2.99 -15.58
CA ILE A 58 14.22 3.90 -16.16
C ILE A 58 15.61 3.62 -15.60
N ILE A 59 15.76 3.58 -14.27
CA ILE A 59 17.05 3.34 -13.60
C ILE A 59 17.65 2.02 -14.09
N THR A 60 16.85 0.96 -14.14
CA THR A 60 17.35 -0.37 -14.46
C THR A 60 17.61 -0.55 -15.95
N TYR A 61 16.83 0.11 -16.82
CA TYR A 61 17.11 0.10 -18.26
C TYR A 61 18.42 0.83 -18.57
N LEU A 62 18.68 1.96 -17.91
CA LEU A 62 19.94 2.69 -18.02
C LEU A 62 21.11 1.86 -17.49
N LEU A 63 20.95 1.19 -16.34
CA LEU A 63 21.96 0.32 -15.75
C LEU A 63 22.24 -0.95 -16.56
N ASN A 64 21.28 -1.46 -17.33
CA ASN A 64 21.49 -2.63 -18.20
C ASN A 64 22.34 -2.30 -19.43
N LYS A 65 22.27 -1.05 -19.91
CA LYS A 65 23.01 -0.59 -21.09
C LYS A 65 24.51 -0.42 -20.83
N VAL A 66 24.88 -0.22 -19.57
CA VAL A 66 26.25 -0.32 -19.07
C VAL A 66 26.42 -1.77 -18.62
N ASP A 67 27.53 -2.44 -18.91
CA ASP A 67 27.73 -3.82 -18.48
C ASP A 67 27.34 -3.97 -17.01
N MET A 68 26.37 -4.86 -16.73
CA MET A 68 25.75 -5.06 -15.41
C MET A 68 26.85 -5.35 -14.39
N SER A 69 27.38 -4.29 -13.80
CA SER A 69 28.45 -4.36 -12.84
C SER A 69 27.85 -4.68 -11.48
N MET A 70 28.72 -5.10 -10.56
CA MET A 70 28.38 -5.26 -9.15
C MET A 70 27.64 -4.02 -8.59
N GLY A 71 27.90 -2.83 -9.13
CA GLY A 71 27.24 -1.56 -8.77
C GLY A 71 25.72 -1.52 -9.01
N ALA A 72 25.19 -2.24 -10.01
CA ALA A 72 23.74 -2.29 -10.24
C ALA A 72 23.02 -3.08 -9.14
N ALA A 73 23.62 -4.19 -8.69
CA ALA A 73 23.11 -4.97 -7.55
C ALA A 73 23.17 -4.15 -6.25
N PHE A 74 24.26 -3.41 -6.02
CA PHE A 74 24.37 -2.50 -4.87
C PHE A 74 23.37 -1.33 -4.92
N GLY A 75 23.13 -0.73 -6.08
CA GLY A 75 22.15 0.34 -6.25
C GLY A 75 20.72 -0.14 -5.98
N LEU A 76 20.36 -1.33 -6.45
CA LEU A 76 19.06 -1.92 -6.18
C LEU A 76 18.88 -2.25 -4.68
N PHE A 77 19.92 -2.74 -4.02
CA PHE A 77 19.91 -2.97 -2.57
C PHE A 77 19.76 -1.68 -1.77
N ALA A 78 20.39 -0.58 -2.22
CA ALA A 78 20.26 0.75 -1.60
C ALA A 78 18.84 1.32 -1.76
N VAL A 79 18.23 1.17 -2.93
CA VAL A 79 16.84 1.57 -3.17
C VAL A 79 15.88 0.78 -2.29
N PHE A 80 16.07 -0.55 -2.17
CA PHE A 80 15.27 -1.37 -1.25
C PHE A 80 15.45 -0.99 0.22
N SER A 81 16.66 -0.62 0.63
CA SER A 81 16.95 -0.16 2.00
C SER A 81 16.27 1.17 2.30
N MET A 82 16.31 2.16 1.39
CA MET A 82 15.60 3.42 1.54
C MET A 82 14.08 3.26 1.51
N LEU A 83 13.57 2.39 0.62
CA LEU A 83 12.16 2.07 0.55
C LEU A 83 11.68 1.48 1.88
N ARG A 84 12.37 0.48 2.43
CA ARG A 84 12.02 -0.12 3.73
C ARG A 84 11.94 0.92 4.86
N TYR A 85 12.87 1.89 4.88
CA TYR A 85 12.91 2.93 5.90
C TYR A 85 11.76 3.95 5.77
N ARG A 86 11.27 4.20 4.55
CA ARG A 86 10.17 5.17 4.32
C ARG A 86 8.78 4.54 4.41
N THR A 87 8.67 3.21 4.37
CA THR A 87 7.39 2.48 4.33
C THR A 87 6.90 1.98 5.69
N GLU A 88 7.52 2.35 6.83
CA GLU A 88 7.10 1.90 8.18
C GLU A 88 5.66 2.30 8.58
N GLY A 89 5.01 3.21 7.86
CA GLY A 89 3.60 3.59 8.04
C GLY A 89 2.63 3.06 6.97
N ILE A 90 3.09 2.26 6.02
CA ILE A 90 2.28 1.73 4.91
C ILE A 90 1.78 0.32 5.29
N SER A 91 0.55 -0.02 4.93
CA SER A 91 0.02 -1.37 5.16
C SER A 91 0.93 -2.42 4.52
N THR A 92 1.15 -3.55 5.20
CA THR A 92 1.99 -4.66 4.72
C THR A 92 1.64 -5.07 3.28
N LYS A 93 0.35 -4.99 2.92
CA LYS A 93 -0.14 -5.33 1.57
C LYS A 93 0.24 -4.30 0.51
N ASP A 94 0.10 -3.01 0.81
CA ASP A 94 0.50 -1.93 -0.10
C ASP A 94 2.01 -1.98 -0.39
N MET A 95 2.82 -2.31 0.62
CA MET A 95 4.25 -2.56 0.46
C MET A 95 4.51 -3.75 -0.48
N THR A 96 3.78 -4.86 -0.33
CA THR A 96 3.93 -6.03 -1.21
C THR A 96 3.61 -5.70 -2.67
N TYR A 97 2.53 -4.95 -2.93
CA TYR A 97 2.20 -4.50 -4.29
C TYR A 97 3.28 -3.59 -4.88
N LEU A 98 3.85 -2.70 -4.07
CA LEU A 98 4.98 -1.88 -4.48
C LEU A 98 6.16 -2.77 -4.92
N PHE A 99 6.52 -3.78 -4.13
CA PHE A 99 7.58 -4.73 -4.50
C PHE A 99 7.30 -5.50 -5.79
N ILE A 100 6.07 -5.95 -6.02
CA ILE A 100 5.70 -6.67 -7.25
C ILE A 100 5.85 -5.78 -8.48
N VAL A 101 5.37 -4.54 -8.39
CA VAL A 101 5.45 -3.57 -9.48
C VAL A 101 6.90 -3.16 -9.77
N ILE A 102 7.73 -3.09 -8.74
CA ILE A 102 9.19 -2.91 -8.88
C ILE A 102 9.81 -4.09 -9.61
N ALA A 103 9.49 -5.32 -9.19
CA ALA A 103 10.02 -6.53 -9.81
C ALA A 103 9.64 -6.63 -11.30
N MET A 104 8.40 -6.30 -11.66
CA MET A 104 7.97 -6.24 -13.06
C MET A 104 8.77 -5.22 -13.87
N GLY A 105 8.95 -3.99 -13.35
CA GLY A 105 9.75 -2.95 -14.00
C GLY A 105 11.20 -3.37 -14.21
N LEU A 106 11.81 -4.03 -13.20
CA LEU A 106 13.16 -4.58 -13.28
C LEU A 106 13.30 -5.64 -14.36
N ILE A 107 12.39 -6.63 -14.37
CA ILE A 107 12.41 -7.73 -15.34
C ILE A 107 12.20 -7.18 -16.75
N SER A 108 11.27 -6.25 -16.93
CA SER A 108 10.96 -5.60 -18.21
C SER A 108 12.12 -4.78 -18.76
N ALA A 109 12.87 -4.10 -17.88
CA ALA A 109 14.05 -3.35 -18.24
C ALA A 109 15.24 -4.26 -18.60
N VAL A 110 15.48 -5.32 -17.82
CA VAL A 110 16.71 -6.12 -17.92
C VAL A 110 16.64 -7.25 -18.94
N SER A 111 15.45 -7.83 -19.15
CA SER A 111 15.31 -9.06 -19.92
C SER A 111 15.86 -8.90 -21.34
N LYS A 112 16.80 -9.76 -21.74
CA LYS A 112 17.33 -9.81 -23.12
C LYS A 112 16.49 -10.71 -24.04
N GLY A 113 15.46 -11.34 -23.50
CA GLY A 113 14.57 -12.27 -24.19
C GLY A 113 13.66 -11.61 -25.22
N THR A 114 12.88 -12.45 -25.91
CA THR A 114 11.85 -11.99 -26.86
C THR A 114 10.68 -11.32 -26.13
N TYR A 115 9.92 -10.48 -26.84
CA TYR A 115 8.73 -9.83 -26.27
C TYR A 115 7.72 -10.86 -25.71
N PHE A 116 7.67 -12.05 -26.33
CA PHE A 116 6.79 -13.13 -25.90
C PHE A 116 7.20 -13.71 -24.53
N GLU A 117 8.49 -13.94 -24.30
CA GLU A 117 9.00 -14.39 -22.99
C GLU A 117 8.72 -13.35 -21.90
N LEU A 118 8.88 -12.06 -22.22
CA LEU A 118 8.56 -10.97 -21.31
C LEU A 118 7.08 -10.93 -20.91
N ILE A 119 6.18 -11.14 -21.88
CA ILE A 119 4.74 -11.23 -21.63
C ILE A 119 4.43 -12.42 -20.72
N ILE A 120 5.02 -13.59 -20.97
CA ILE A 120 4.80 -14.78 -20.15
C ILE A 120 5.26 -14.55 -18.70
N ILE A 121 6.45 -13.97 -18.48
CA ILE A 121 6.96 -13.73 -17.12
C ILE A 121 6.07 -12.74 -16.37
N ASN A 122 5.66 -11.64 -17.01
CA ASN A 122 4.72 -10.70 -16.41
C ASN A 122 3.36 -11.35 -16.13
N LEU A 123 2.86 -12.19 -17.04
CA LEU A 123 1.61 -12.92 -16.87
C LEU A 123 1.67 -13.87 -15.66
N ILE A 124 2.78 -14.59 -15.47
CA ILE A 124 3.00 -15.45 -14.30
C ILE A 124 2.95 -14.63 -13.01
N LEU A 125 3.65 -13.49 -12.95
CA LEU A 125 3.61 -12.62 -11.77
C LEU A 125 2.21 -12.11 -11.47
N ILE A 126 1.46 -11.72 -12.50
CA ILE A 126 0.06 -11.28 -12.36
C ILE A 126 -0.82 -12.41 -11.82
N ILE A 127 -0.73 -13.61 -12.40
CA ILE A 127 -1.51 -14.78 -11.97
C ILE A 127 -1.17 -15.15 -10.53
N CYS A 128 0.12 -15.21 -10.17
CA CYS A 128 0.54 -15.51 -8.81
C CYS A 128 0.02 -14.46 -7.81
N THR A 129 0.16 -13.18 -8.13
CA THR A 129 -0.35 -12.08 -7.29
C THR A 129 -1.87 -12.18 -7.14
N TYR A 130 -2.57 -12.47 -8.23
CA TYR A 130 -4.01 -12.65 -8.22
C TYR A 130 -4.46 -13.89 -7.44
N MET A 131 -3.75 -15.01 -7.51
CA MET A 131 -4.09 -16.19 -6.70
C MET A 131 -3.85 -15.95 -5.20
N LEU A 132 -2.79 -15.21 -4.85
CA LEU A 132 -2.39 -14.98 -3.46
C LEU A 132 -3.22 -13.87 -2.78
N ASP A 133 -3.53 -12.79 -3.48
CA ASP A 133 -4.26 -11.63 -2.92
C ASP A 133 -5.65 -11.42 -3.54
N GLY A 134 -6.06 -12.25 -4.50
CA GLY A 134 -7.38 -12.21 -5.13
C GLY A 134 -8.47 -12.77 -4.24
N ASN A 135 -8.62 -12.17 -3.06
CA ASN A 135 -9.84 -12.04 -2.26
C ASN A 135 -10.69 -13.32 -2.02
N TRP A 136 -10.20 -14.52 -2.32
CA TRP A 136 -10.93 -15.78 -2.14
C TRP A 136 -10.94 -16.22 -0.68
N LEU A 137 -9.97 -15.77 0.12
CA LEU A 137 -9.75 -16.28 1.47
C LEU A 137 -10.05 -15.28 2.59
N VAL A 138 -10.15 -13.98 2.33
CA VAL A 138 -10.36 -12.96 3.37
C VAL A 138 -11.44 -11.98 2.94
N ARG A 139 -12.64 -12.12 3.49
CA ARG A 139 -13.68 -11.09 3.48
C ARG A 139 -13.05 -9.81 4.06
N ASN A 140 -13.17 -8.68 3.36
CA ASN A 140 -12.71 -7.39 3.89
C ASN A 140 -13.54 -7.04 5.14
N GLU A 141 -13.01 -7.37 6.31
CA GLU A 141 -13.51 -6.89 7.59
C GLU A 141 -13.03 -5.44 7.76
N MET A 142 -13.96 -4.51 7.85
CA MET A 142 -13.65 -3.11 8.13
C MET A 142 -13.46 -2.96 9.64
N VAL A 143 -12.40 -2.26 10.05
CA VAL A 143 -12.11 -1.99 11.47
C VAL A 143 -12.31 -0.51 11.74
N LYS A 144 -13.10 -0.17 12.76
CA LYS A 144 -13.26 1.20 13.26
C LYS A 144 -12.90 1.26 14.74
N SER A 145 -12.08 2.24 15.12
CA SER A 145 -11.77 2.53 16.52
C SER A 145 -12.81 3.51 17.07
N ILE A 146 -13.40 3.19 18.20
CA ILE A 146 -14.43 3.99 18.88
C ILE A 146 -13.96 4.23 20.31
N LEU A 147 -14.02 5.49 20.77
CA LEU A 147 -13.86 5.81 22.17
C LEU A 147 -15.18 5.53 22.88
N TYR A 148 -15.17 4.54 23.76
CA TYR A 148 -16.32 4.08 24.51
C TYR A 148 -16.27 4.61 25.95
N GLU A 149 -17.37 5.19 26.40
CA GLU A 149 -17.45 5.96 27.64
C GLU A 149 -17.80 5.11 28.87
N ASN A 150 -18.05 3.80 28.71
CA ASN A 150 -18.50 2.96 29.81
C ASN A 150 -17.58 1.75 29.99
N ILE A 151 -16.61 1.87 30.91
CA ILE A 151 -15.65 0.80 31.23
C ILE A 151 -16.31 -0.46 31.80
N GLU A 152 -17.45 -0.37 32.51
CA GLU A 152 -18.10 -1.55 33.11
C GLU A 152 -18.67 -2.51 32.06
N MET A 153 -19.06 -1.98 30.89
CA MET A 153 -19.59 -2.78 29.78
C MET A 153 -18.50 -3.53 28.99
N ILE A 154 -17.23 -3.23 29.23
CA ILE A 154 -16.08 -3.79 28.50
C ILE A 154 -15.69 -5.17 29.04
N ARG A 155 -16.21 -5.52 30.21
CA ARG A 155 -15.92 -6.79 30.86
C ARG A 155 -16.45 -7.97 30.01
N PRO A 156 -15.77 -9.13 30.03
CA PRO A 156 -16.16 -10.28 29.21
C PRO A 156 -17.61 -10.74 29.41
N GLU A 157 -18.16 -10.52 30.62
CA GLU A 157 -19.52 -10.92 30.97
C GLU A 157 -20.60 -10.08 30.25
N ASN A 158 -20.25 -8.85 29.87
CA ASN A 158 -21.15 -7.88 29.24
C ASN A 158 -20.99 -7.82 27.71
N TYR A 159 -20.23 -8.75 27.11
CA TYR A 159 -19.87 -8.70 25.70
C TYR A 159 -21.08 -8.61 24.75
N SER A 160 -22.17 -9.32 25.05
CA SER A 160 -23.41 -9.29 24.26
C SER A 160 -24.10 -7.93 24.34
N ALA A 161 -24.17 -7.34 25.54
CA ALA A 161 -24.76 -6.03 25.77
C ALA A 161 -23.92 -4.90 25.13
N LEU A 162 -22.60 -5.00 25.22
CA LEU A 162 -21.66 -4.09 24.55
C LEU A 162 -21.82 -4.12 23.03
N MET A 163 -21.94 -5.31 22.44
CA MET A 163 -22.11 -5.46 21.00
C MET A 163 -23.43 -4.82 20.53
N GLU A 164 -24.52 -5.01 21.28
CA GLU A 164 -25.82 -4.44 20.95
C GLU A 164 -25.87 -2.91 21.11
N ASP A 165 -25.26 -2.37 22.17
CA ASP A 165 -25.15 -0.91 22.35
C ASP A 165 -24.31 -0.28 21.23
N LEU A 166 -23.18 -0.90 20.87
CA LEU A 166 -22.35 -0.42 19.76
C LEU A 166 -23.08 -0.51 18.41
N ARG A 167 -23.85 -1.58 18.14
CA ARG A 167 -24.67 -1.69 16.94
C ARG A 167 -25.74 -0.60 16.88
N THR A 168 -26.43 -0.37 17.99
CA THR A 168 -27.49 0.65 18.09
C THR A 168 -26.93 2.06 17.89
N ARG A 169 -25.79 2.38 18.51
CA ARG A 169 -25.18 3.72 18.42
C ARG A 169 -24.52 3.99 17.08
N THR A 170 -23.90 2.97 16.47
CA THR A 170 -23.15 3.13 15.22
C THR A 170 -23.98 2.88 13.97
N GLY A 171 -25.10 2.15 14.09
CA GLY A 171 -25.90 1.68 12.96
C GLY A 171 -25.15 0.67 12.07
N LEU A 172 -24.04 0.11 12.54
CA LEU A 172 -23.21 -0.85 11.79
C LEU A 172 -23.54 -2.28 12.21
N ASP A 173 -23.55 -3.21 11.26
CA ASP A 173 -23.63 -4.65 11.56
C ASP A 173 -22.27 -5.17 12.05
N ILE A 174 -22.01 -4.93 13.34
CA ILE A 174 -20.78 -5.32 14.02
C ILE A 174 -20.84 -6.81 14.35
N HIS A 175 -19.89 -7.61 13.89
CA HIS A 175 -19.80 -9.04 14.22
C HIS A 175 -18.73 -9.38 15.25
N LYS A 176 -17.77 -8.47 15.48
CA LYS A 176 -16.71 -8.66 16.47
C LYS A 176 -16.31 -7.32 17.09
N VAL A 177 -16.07 -7.34 18.40
CA VAL A 177 -15.53 -6.21 19.18
C VAL A 177 -14.25 -6.67 19.88
N SER A 178 -13.22 -5.84 19.84
CA SER A 178 -11.95 -6.04 20.57
C SER A 178 -11.60 -4.78 21.34
N VAL A 179 -11.20 -4.93 22.58
CA VAL A 179 -10.73 -3.81 23.42
C VAL A 179 -9.27 -3.56 23.08
N ASP A 180 -8.92 -2.31 22.82
CA ASP A 180 -7.55 -1.91 22.45
C ASP A 180 -6.81 -1.30 23.63
N LYS A 181 -7.41 -0.29 24.27
CA LYS A 181 -6.82 0.40 25.42
C LYS A 181 -7.91 0.81 26.41
N ILE A 182 -7.64 0.65 27.70
CA ILE A 182 -8.53 1.09 28.78
C ILE A 182 -7.84 2.22 29.54
N ASP A 183 -8.52 3.34 29.74
CA ASP A 183 -8.08 4.47 30.54
C ASP A 183 -8.95 4.57 31.80
N PHE A 184 -8.50 3.93 32.88
CA PHE A 184 -9.18 3.92 34.18
C PHE A 184 -9.25 5.29 34.86
N LEU A 185 -8.46 6.29 34.43
CA LEU A 185 -8.52 7.63 35.02
C LEU A 185 -9.68 8.46 34.46
N LYS A 186 -10.05 8.19 33.20
CA LYS A 186 -11.09 8.92 32.48
C LYS A 186 -12.38 8.12 32.30
N ASP A 187 -12.44 6.91 32.85
CA ASP A 187 -13.54 5.97 32.65
C ASP A 187 -13.89 5.69 31.18
N VAL A 188 -12.88 5.76 30.29
CA VAL A 188 -13.05 5.50 28.85
C VAL A 188 -12.19 4.32 28.38
N ALA A 189 -12.58 3.73 27.26
CA ALA A 189 -11.73 2.78 26.55
C ALA A 189 -11.82 2.93 25.04
N SER A 190 -10.72 2.65 24.36
CA SER A 190 -10.69 2.50 22.91
C SER A 190 -11.08 1.07 22.56
N VAL A 191 -12.15 0.92 21.78
CA VAL A 191 -12.63 -0.38 21.26
C VAL A 191 -12.55 -0.40 19.74
N LYS A 192 -12.05 -1.51 19.19
CA LYS A 192 -12.03 -1.81 17.75
C LYS A 192 -13.25 -2.66 17.40
N VAL A 193 -14.13 -2.12 16.57
CA VAL A 193 -15.30 -2.84 16.03
C VAL A 193 -15.01 -3.33 14.62
N TYR A 194 -15.33 -4.58 14.36
CA TYR A 194 -15.23 -5.22 13.05
C TYR A 194 -16.63 -5.36 12.49
N TYR A 195 -16.83 -4.86 11.28
CA TYR A 195 -18.12 -4.88 10.60
C TYR A 195 -17.93 -5.15 9.10
N TYR A 196 -18.99 -5.61 8.46
CA TYR A 196 -19.05 -5.68 6.99
C TYR A 196 -19.70 -4.40 6.46
N GLU A 197 -19.14 -3.85 5.38
CA GLU A 197 -19.67 -2.65 4.75
C GLU A 197 -20.99 -3.00 4.05
N ASP A 198 -22.12 -2.77 4.71
CA ASP A 198 -23.42 -2.93 4.08
C ASP A 198 -23.65 -1.76 3.11
N THR A 199 -23.93 -2.07 1.85
CA THR A 199 -23.86 -1.12 0.72
C THR A 199 -24.96 -0.04 0.76
N THR A 200 -25.82 -0.07 1.78
CA THR A 200 -27.04 0.74 1.89
C THR A 200 -26.84 2.16 2.44
N LEU A 201 -25.70 2.48 3.09
CA LEU A 201 -25.46 3.80 3.71
C LEU A 201 -24.34 4.64 3.06
N ARG A 202 -24.23 4.63 1.73
CA ARG A 202 -23.21 5.42 0.95
C ARG A 202 -23.31 6.95 1.08
N GLY A 203 -24.23 7.50 1.87
CA GLY A 203 -24.50 8.95 1.96
C GLY A 203 -24.15 9.63 3.29
N ALA A 204 -23.85 8.89 4.37
CA ALA A 204 -23.61 9.46 5.68
C ALA A 204 -22.14 9.30 6.08
N SER A 205 -21.27 10.13 5.53
CA SER A 205 -19.93 10.34 6.10
C SER A 205 -20.08 11.00 7.46
N VAL A 206 -20.21 10.18 8.51
CA VAL A 206 -20.08 10.63 9.90
C VAL A 206 -18.61 11.02 10.10
N LYS A 207 -18.32 12.31 9.98
CA LYS A 207 -17.08 12.89 10.50
C LYS A 207 -17.10 12.72 12.02
N VAL A 208 -16.23 11.87 12.54
CA VAL A 208 -15.90 11.85 13.96
C VAL A 208 -14.72 12.81 14.12
N GLU A 209 -15.00 13.99 14.67
CA GLU A 209 -13.99 14.97 15.04
C GLU A 209 -13.16 14.40 16.20
N GLY A 210 -11.86 14.16 16.00
CA GLY A 210 -10.99 13.63 17.05
C GLY A 210 -9.71 12.91 16.60
N ASP A 211 -9.51 12.68 15.30
CA ASP A 211 -8.28 12.07 14.80
C ASP A 211 -7.15 13.12 14.63
N GLN A 212 -6.71 13.70 15.75
CA GLN A 212 -5.43 14.39 15.84
C GLN A 212 -4.53 13.63 16.81
N PRO A 213 -3.36 13.13 16.39
CA PRO A 213 -2.35 12.70 17.34
C PRO A 213 -1.82 13.95 18.05
N GLY A 214 -2.12 14.05 19.35
CA GLY A 214 -1.60 15.12 20.20
C GLY A 214 -0.09 15.01 20.35
N GLU A 215 0.66 15.82 19.61
CA GLU A 215 1.99 16.25 20.01
C GLU A 215 1.85 17.34 21.07
N ASN A 216 2.13 17.00 22.32
CA ASN A 216 2.56 17.99 23.30
C ASN A 216 3.41 17.31 24.38
N TRP A 217 4.74 17.33 24.20
CA TRP A 217 5.67 17.22 25.31
C TRP A 217 6.32 18.59 25.52
N SER A 218 5.97 19.13 26.67
CA SER A 218 6.45 20.34 27.31
C SER A 218 7.95 20.31 27.59
N ASP A 219 8.66 21.32 27.12
CA ASP A 219 9.89 21.79 27.76
C ASP A 219 9.72 23.27 28.15
N GLY A 220 9.26 23.44 29.39
CA GLY A 220 9.32 24.70 30.12
C GLY A 220 10.12 24.45 31.39
N GLY A 221 11.39 24.80 31.38
CA GLY A 221 12.31 24.66 32.52
C GLY A 221 13.39 25.74 32.47
N ASN A 222 13.04 26.89 33.02
CA ASN A 222 13.77 28.14 33.09
C ASN A 222 15.00 28.10 34.04
N ASN A 223 15.91 29.07 33.84
CA ASN A 223 16.89 29.64 34.79
C ASN A 223 18.24 28.93 35.02
N ALA A 224 19.31 29.46 34.38
CA ALA A 224 20.38 30.23 35.02
C ALA A 224 21.30 30.85 33.96
#